data_AF-A0A1H1PXW5-F1
#
_entry.id   AF-A0A1H1PXW5-F1
#
_cell.length_a   1.000
_cell.length_b   1.000
_cell.length_c   1.000
_cell.angle_alpha   90.00
_cell.angle_beta   90.00
_cell.angle_gamma   90.00
#
_symmetry.space_group_name_H-M   'P 1'
#
loop_
_entity.id
_entity.type
_entity.pdbx_description
1 polymer ?
#
loop_
_entity_poly.entity_id
_entity_poly.type
_entity_poly.pdbx_seq_one_letter_code
_entity_poly.pdbx_strand_id
1 'polypeptide(L)'
;MNDKKNTDLPGWLVEHVEEVAGWGPAPVARGCWVVGCRRDAHLHGLCKTHHTRAQRAWKPRPSDLSRWRDDSTGRKYVGVGPASGEETGPERRGE
;
A
#
# COMPACT_ATOMS: atom_id res chain seq x y z
N MET A 1 21.66 -29.00 -15.25
CA MET A 1 20.91 -28.60 -14.03
C MET A 1 21.21 -27.14 -13.79
N ASN A 2 20.18 -26.28 -13.68
CA ASN A 2 20.39 -24.85 -13.46
C ASN A 2 20.32 -24.55 -11.97
N ASP A 3 21.48 -24.38 -11.34
CA ASP A 3 21.64 -23.76 -10.03
C ASP A 3 21.23 -22.29 -10.13
N LYS A 4 19.94 -22.01 -9.93
CA LYS A 4 19.43 -20.64 -9.74
C LYS A 4 19.96 -20.15 -8.40
N LYS A 5 21.17 -19.59 -8.40
CA LYS A 5 21.74 -18.90 -7.25
C LYS A 5 20.87 -17.70 -6.94
N ASN A 6 19.97 -17.86 -5.97
CA ASN A 6 19.53 -16.89 -4.96
C ASN A 6 19.76 -15.38 -5.26
N THR A 7 19.37 -14.89 -6.44
CA THR A 7 19.62 -13.50 -6.90
C THR A 7 18.55 -12.51 -6.43
N ASP A 8 17.51 -12.97 -5.72
CA ASP A 8 16.43 -12.11 -5.23
C ASP A 8 16.64 -11.60 -3.80
N LEU A 9 17.74 -11.98 -3.13
CA LEU A 9 18.03 -11.47 -1.79
C LEU A 9 18.91 -10.21 -1.88
N PRO A 10 18.57 -9.14 -1.14
CA PRO A 10 19.43 -7.97 -1.07
C PRO A 10 20.80 -8.35 -0.50
N GLY A 11 21.87 -7.71 -0.95
CA GLY A 11 23.26 -8.09 -0.63
C GLY A 11 23.56 -8.22 0.86
N TRP A 12 22.97 -7.36 1.70
CA TRP A 12 23.10 -7.44 3.16
C TRP A 12 22.51 -8.72 3.76
N LEU A 13 21.50 -9.32 3.12
CA LEU A 13 20.86 -10.53 3.63
C LEU A 13 21.67 -11.78 3.26
N VAL A 14 22.42 -11.74 2.16
CA VAL A 14 23.24 -12.87 1.68
C VAL A 14 24.33 -13.25 2.70
N GLU A 15 24.94 -12.26 3.35
CA GLU A 15 25.98 -12.47 4.37
C GLU A 15 25.42 -13.08 5.68
N HIS A 16 24.11 -12.98 5.91
CA HIS A 16 23.44 -13.38 7.15
C HIS A 16 22.36 -14.46 6.97
N VAL A 17 22.31 -15.17 5.84
CA VAL A 17 21.23 -16.14 5.55
C VAL A 17 21.14 -17.23 6.61
N GLU A 18 22.27 -17.84 7.01
CA GLU A 18 22.30 -18.90 8.02
C GLU A 18 21.87 -18.40 9.41
N GLU A 19 22.25 -17.16 9.74
CA GLU A 19 21.86 -16.51 11.00
C GLU A 19 20.35 -16.24 11.04
N VAL A 20 19.80 -15.62 9.99
CA VAL A 20 18.37 -15.31 9.88
C VAL A 20 17.52 -16.58 9.80
N ALA A 21 18.01 -17.62 9.13
CA ALA A 21 17.33 -18.93 9.10
C ALA A 21 17.23 -19.55 10.50
N GLY A 22 18.21 -19.28 11.39
CA GLY A 22 18.22 -19.76 12.77
C GLY A 22 17.24 -19.06 13.71
N TRP A 23 16.69 -17.89 13.35
CA TRP A 23 15.79 -17.13 14.23
C TRP A 23 14.40 -17.77 14.39
N GLY A 24 14.04 -18.70 13.50
CA GLY A 24 12.72 -19.33 13.51
C GLY A 24 11.59 -18.34 13.18
N PRO A 25 10.33 -18.80 13.24
CA PRO A 25 9.19 -17.92 12.99
C PRO A 25 9.14 -16.83 14.07
N ALA A 26 8.98 -15.58 13.63
CA ALA A 26 8.80 -14.45 14.54
C ALA A 26 7.63 -14.75 15.51
N PRO A 27 7.77 -14.47 16.81
CA PRO A 27 6.70 -14.69 17.76
C PRO A 27 5.49 -13.86 17.34
N VAL A 28 4.36 -14.51 17.12
CA VAL A 28 3.08 -13.83 16.94
C VAL A 28 2.72 -13.15 18.25
N ALA A 29 2.97 -11.83 18.30
CA ALA A 29 2.58 -11.01 19.44
C ALA A 29 1.08 -11.18 19.68
N ARG A 30 0.70 -11.70 20.86
CA ARG A 30 -0.72 -11.91 21.20
C ARG A 30 -1.43 -10.59 21.47
N GLY A 31 -0.70 -9.56 21.93
CA GLY A 31 -1.27 -8.27 22.30
C GLY A 31 -1.07 -7.18 21.25
N CYS A 32 -2.01 -6.23 21.21
CA CYS A 32 -1.90 -5.02 20.41
C CYS A 32 -0.70 -4.16 20.86
N TRP A 33 0.11 -3.71 19.90
CA TRP A 33 1.27 -2.85 20.15
C TRP A 33 0.95 -1.40 20.53
N VAL A 34 -0.32 -0.99 20.45
CA VAL A 34 -0.72 0.35 20.88
C VAL A 34 -0.66 0.42 22.40
N VAL A 35 0.15 1.34 22.92
CA VAL A 35 0.31 1.57 24.36
C VAL A 35 -1.05 1.75 25.03
N GLY A 36 -1.29 0.98 26.09
CA GLY A 36 -2.56 0.96 26.82
C GLY A 36 -3.68 0.11 26.19
N CYS A 37 -3.46 -0.48 25.01
CA CYS A 37 -4.43 -1.39 24.40
C CYS A 37 -4.23 -2.82 24.88
N ARG A 38 -5.18 -3.35 25.65
CA ARG A 38 -5.16 -4.74 26.16
C ARG A 38 -5.88 -5.75 25.27
N ARG A 39 -6.14 -5.39 24.01
CA ARG A 39 -6.85 -6.27 23.06
C ARG A 39 -5.85 -7.15 22.32
N ASP A 40 -6.31 -8.31 21.88
CA ASP A 40 -5.49 -9.20 21.09
C ASP A 40 -5.14 -8.59 19.73
N ALA A 41 -3.90 -8.82 19.30
CA ALA A 41 -3.47 -8.46 17.96
C ALA A 41 -4.12 -9.40 16.94
N HIS A 42 -4.61 -8.81 15.86
CA HIS A 42 -5.20 -9.53 14.73
C HIS A 42 -4.27 -9.55 13.52
N LEU A 43 -3.67 -8.40 13.18
CA LEU A 43 -2.78 -8.28 12.03
C LEU A 43 -1.72 -7.20 12.28
N HIS A 44 -0.47 -7.46 11.90
CA HIS A 44 0.68 -6.56 12.09
C HIS A 44 0.87 -6.08 13.54
N GLY A 45 0.60 -6.95 14.53
CA GLY A 45 0.67 -6.57 15.95
C GLY A 45 -0.42 -5.57 16.38
N LEU A 46 -1.45 -5.30 15.56
CA LEU A 46 -2.54 -4.38 15.87
C LEU A 46 -3.86 -5.13 16.06
N CYS A 47 -4.68 -4.69 17.02
CA CYS A 47 -6.07 -5.15 17.11
C CYS A 47 -6.89 -4.62 15.93
N LYS A 48 -8.04 -5.24 15.63
CA LYS A 48 -8.91 -4.88 14.50
C LYS A 48 -9.19 -3.38 14.41
N THR A 49 -9.49 -2.72 15.54
CA THR A 49 -9.77 -1.28 15.57
C THR A 49 -8.55 -0.43 15.22
N HIS A 50 -7.38 -0.74 15.80
CA HIS A 50 -6.16 0.02 15.50
C HIS A 50 -5.65 -0.25 14.09
N HIS A 51 -5.79 -1.46 13.59
CA HIS A 51 -5.50 -1.78 12.21
C HIS A 51 -6.39 -0.98 11.24
N THR A 52 -7.70 -0.92 11.45
CA THR A 52 -8.60 -0.10 10.59
C THR A 52 -8.28 1.39 10.68
N ARG A 53 -7.95 1.91 11.88
CA ARG A 53 -7.55 3.32 12.03
C ARG A 53 -6.25 3.60 11.30
N ALA A 54 -5.24 2.74 11.45
CA ALA A 54 -3.99 2.84 10.70
C ALA A 54 -4.26 2.81 9.19
N GLN A 55 -5.03 1.85 8.68
CA GLN A 55 -5.34 1.82 7.24
C GLN A 55 -6.00 3.10 6.72
N ARG A 56 -6.85 3.77 7.52
CA ARG A 56 -7.47 5.05 7.14
C ARG A 56 -6.47 6.22 7.14
N ALA A 57 -5.46 6.18 8.00
CA ALA A 57 -4.41 7.20 8.03
C ALA A 57 -3.38 7.00 6.91
N TRP A 58 -3.08 5.74 6.56
CA TRP A 58 -2.02 5.39 5.60
C TRP A 58 -2.50 5.29 4.15
N LYS A 59 -3.82 5.15 3.91
CA LYS A 59 -4.40 5.39 2.60
C LYS A 59 -4.78 6.87 2.54
N PRO A 60 -3.92 7.76 1.99
CA PRO A 60 -4.36 9.12 1.73
C PRO A 60 -5.66 9.04 0.93
N ARG A 61 -6.65 9.88 1.27
CA ARG A 61 -7.84 9.93 0.43
C ARG A 61 -7.39 10.27 -0.98
N PRO A 62 -8.06 9.78 -2.03
CA PRO A 62 -7.78 10.21 -3.40
C PRO A 62 -7.76 11.74 -3.54
N SER A 63 -8.55 12.46 -2.73
CA SER A 63 -8.55 13.92 -2.61
C SER A 63 -7.30 14.52 -1.92
N ASP A 64 -6.66 13.77 -1.03
CA ASP A 64 -5.39 14.18 -0.42
C ASP A 64 -4.24 14.02 -1.42
N LEU A 65 -4.33 13.03 -2.32
CA LEU A 65 -3.37 12.84 -3.41
C LEU A 65 -3.49 13.92 -4.50
N SER A 66 -4.69 14.49 -4.73
CA SER A 66 -4.82 15.63 -5.65
C SER A 66 -4.14 16.88 -5.12
N ARG A 67 -4.07 17.08 -3.79
CA ARG A 67 -3.37 18.22 -3.18
C ARG A 67 -1.85 18.15 -3.35
N TRP A 68 -1.28 16.96 -3.55
CA TRP A 68 0.16 16.76 -3.78
C TRP A 68 0.55 16.77 -5.26
N ARG A 69 -0.39 16.97 -6.20
CA ARG A 69 -0.11 16.91 -7.65
C ARG A 69 0.42 18.20 -8.27
N ASP A 70 0.57 19.29 -7.51
CA ASP A 70 0.71 20.62 -8.12
C ASP A 70 2.00 21.40 -7.86
N ASP A 71 3.10 20.82 -7.34
CA ASP A 71 4.25 21.67 -6.99
C ASP A 71 5.66 21.06 -7.19
N SER A 72 6.09 20.74 -8.42
CA SER A 72 7.56 20.78 -8.68
C SER A 72 8.08 20.64 -10.11
N THR A 73 7.32 20.19 -11.13
CA THR A 73 7.94 20.00 -12.46
C THR A 73 7.46 20.92 -13.57
N GLY A 74 6.35 21.66 -13.44
CA GLY A 74 5.85 22.49 -14.55
C GLY A 74 5.72 21.73 -15.88
N ARG A 75 5.80 20.40 -15.86
CA ARG A 75 5.83 19.54 -17.03
C ARG A 75 4.44 18.97 -17.12
N LYS A 76 3.60 19.66 -17.89
CA LYS A 76 2.27 19.17 -18.25
C LYS A 76 2.43 17.71 -18.72
N TYR A 77 1.94 16.77 -17.93
CA TYR A 77 1.66 15.45 -18.45
C TYR A 77 0.51 15.68 -19.44
N VAL A 78 0.83 15.75 -20.72
CA VAL A 78 -0.15 15.59 -21.80
C VAL A 78 -0.62 14.15 -21.68
N GLY A 79 -1.64 13.95 -20.86
CA GLY A 79 -2.32 12.68 -20.76
C GLY A 79 -2.83 12.32 -22.14
N VAL A 80 -2.23 11.31 -22.75
CA VAL A 80 -2.86 10.55 -23.81
C VAL A 80 -3.96 9.73 -23.13
N GLY A 81 -5.07 10.40 -22.85
CA GLY A 81 -6.29 9.73 -22.43
C GLY A 81 -6.82 8.90 -23.60
N PRO A 82 -7.39 7.71 -23.35
CA PRO A 82 -8.07 6.96 -24.41
C PRO A 82 -9.23 7.81 -24.92
N ALA A 83 -9.32 7.92 -26.25
CA ALA A 83 -10.40 8.58 -26.97
C ALA A 83 -11.75 8.07 -26.46
N SER A 84 -12.35 8.83 -25.54
CA SER A 84 -13.72 8.62 -25.09
C SER A 84 -14.56 9.38 -26.09
N GLY A 85 -15.09 8.64 -27.08
CA GLY A 85 -16.07 9.16 -28.01
C GLY A 85 -17.21 9.80 -27.22
N GLU A 86 -17.36 11.10 -27.44
CA GLU A 86 -18.65 11.79 -27.48
C GLU A 86 -19.60 10.93 -28.29
N GLU A 87 -20.88 10.78 -27.90
CA GLU A 87 -22.03 11.03 -28.80
C GLU A 87 -23.32 11.17 -27.97
N THR A 88 -23.83 12.42 -27.97
CA THR A 88 -25.26 12.81 -28.04
C THR A 88 -26.15 12.68 -26.80
N GLY A 89 -26.63 13.85 -26.38
CA GLY A 89 -27.52 14.08 -25.24
C GLY A 89 -29.02 13.95 -25.54
N PRO A 90 -29.88 14.36 -24.59
CA PRO A 90 -31.31 14.11 -24.63
C PRO A 90 -32.09 15.21 -25.37
N GLU A 91 -32.85 14.85 -26.41
CA GLU A 91 -33.87 15.73 -26.99
C GLU A 91 -35.19 15.61 -26.22
N ARG A 92 -35.57 16.68 -25.53
CA ARG A 92 -36.92 16.90 -24.98
C ARG A 92 -37.82 17.42 -26.09
N ARG A 93 -39.00 16.84 -26.22
CA ARG A 93 -40.21 17.41 -26.85
C ARG A 93 -41.36 16.55 -26.32
N GLY A 94 -42.45 17.03 -25.74
CA GLY A 94 -43.11 18.32 -25.70
C GLY A 94 -44.59 17.98 -25.66
N GLU A 95 -45.29 18.49 -24.63
CA GLU A 95 -46.75 18.63 -24.45
C GLU A 95 -47.69 17.41 -24.63
#